data_AF-A0A5C3QY75-F1
#
_entry.id   AF-A0A5C3QY75-F1
#
_cell.length_a   1.000
_cell.length_b   1.000
_cell.length_c   1.000
_cell.angle_alpha   90.00
_cell.angle_beta   90.00
_cell.angle_gamma   90.00
#
_symmetry.space_group_name_H-M   'P 1'
#
loop_
_entity.id
_entity.type
_entity.pdbx_description
1 polymer ?
#
loop_
_entity_poly.entity_id
_entity_poly.type
_entity_poly.pdbx_seq_one_letter_code
_entity_poly.pdbx_strand_id
1 'polypeptide(L)'
;MSGPVGPPARLPRQSQAANQLLQSASKPKYGQQLNNSQQRRTSMWQSTSQPPSSSQSSKDPRPLRDKQYQAKQKQTIVSFLHSLDYPNAREAMSNMTGQQYRLMFNHLVQYLDPEYPIGLTQKFEEECMPALKAFRYPYAHTVDNKWLSAPASMHCWPALLGVLSWFVEMCIIKSEYAESKDPALLELDSVPEQFDHPLHHVALASYLNAAGYDLWMSQEDEEFVAPRQFVEDRYALKDEKAKEENSELAQKYKAIQKELEQLRSSATPLVDLQKTNDVLRQDDQKFDTILKKYEAAIKKKSDQLLRDKEDYAKAVLNTHAEIQLAQMHGESQRLALIVETQNLSQQEVIKMNTDHETLARTLDDLKQRVADAQQTAMKLEVSIANRASKAEDELETYTSLLSSLNMFPPLPPPFDADLDLSLELNTAAANPAELLVGQDIRKVVRPAILKFAEMKRMARAEVGAEQLKVENELDKLESECERLGEAIEELERNAEHVSEQADDIKEASSRDAMISAGEAEKFERELARVRNLALSSGLGVRTQLQAAQFAAREQEDRINRLKQETISAVVQNGSHIANWKDSIAKHLSDVRACAEAEES
;
A
#
# COMPACT_ATOMS: atom_id res chain seq x y z
N MET A 1 -42.49 32.81 -89.86
CA MET A 1 -42.92 32.04 -88.68
C MET A 1 -42.35 32.73 -87.45
N SER A 2 -43.24 33.38 -86.71
CA SER A 2 -43.03 34.18 -85.50
C SER A 2 -42.37 33.33 -84.41
N GLY A 3 -41.41 33.75 -83.58
CA GLY A 3 -41.09 35.03 -82.95
C GLY A 3 -40.84 34.71 -81.45
N PRO A 4 -39.73 35.12 -80.80
CA PRO A 4 -39.39 34.70 -79.43
C PRO A 4 -39.84 35.72 -78.36
N VAL A 5 -39.84 35.29 -77.08
CA VAL A 5 -39.48 36.04 -75.84
C VAL A 5 -40.32 35.56 -74.62
N GLY A 6 -39.64 35.26 -73.50
CA GLY A 6 -40.17 35.44 -72.13
C GLY A 6 -40.45 34.17 -71.30
N PRO A 7 -40.04 34.09 -70.01
CA PRO A 7 -39.79 32.83 -69.28
C PRO A 7 -40.98 32.35 -68.42
N PRO A 8 -40.97 31.09 -67.93
CA PRO A 8 -41.86 30.67 -66.85
C PRO A 8 -41.15 30.24 -65.56
N ALA A 9 -41.97 30.21 -64.52
CA ALA A 9 -41.66 30.06 -63.10
C ALA A 9 -41.65 28.59 -62.59
N ARG A 10 -41.07 28.44 -61.39
CA ARG A 10 -41.40 27.55 -60.25
C ARG A 10 -41.62 26.02 -60.48
N LEU A 11 -40.68 25.24 -59.87
CA LEU A 11 -40.78 24.04 -58.97
C LEU A 11 -41.90 22.99 -59.22
N PRO A 12 -41.77 21.67 -58.88
CA PRO A 12 -40.95 21.07 -57.78
C PRO A 12 -40.37 19.63 -57.99
N ARG A 13 -39.55 19.15 -57.05
CA ARG A 13 -39.39 17.75 -56.52
C ARG A 13 -37.94 17.48 -56.06
N GLN A 14 -37.70 17.28 -54.76
CA GLN A 14 -37.65 15.97 -54.04
C GLN A 14 -36.23 15.36 -54.11
N SER A 15 -35.37 15.65 -53.12
CA SER A 15 -34.99 14.82 -51.96
C SER A 15 -33.63 14.12 -52.13
N GLN A 16 -32.68 14.35 -51.21
CA GLN A 16 -32.15 13.33 -50.25
C GLN A 16 -30.90 13.85 -49.50
N ALA A 17 -30.79 13.40 -48.23
CA ALA A 17 -29.64 13.41 -47.31
C ALA A 17 -29.12 14.80 -46.83
N ALA A 18 -29.55 15.34 -45.68
CA ALA A 18 -29.35 14.93 -44.28
C ALA A 18 -27.94 15.22 -43.73
N ASN A 19 -27.73 16.44 -43.24
CA ASN A 19 -26.72 16.76 -42.22
C ASN A 19 -27.42 16.73 -40.84
N GLN A 20 -26.93 15.84 -39.98
CA GLN A 20 -27.35 15.73 -38.59
C GLN A 20 -26.40 16.53 -37.71
N LEU A 21 -26.96 17.47 -36.94
CA LEU A 21 -26.53 17.94 -35.62
C LEU A 21 -26.97 19.38 -35.49
N LEU A 22 -28.20 19.58 -35.01
CA LEU A 22 -28.58 20.63 -34.06
C LEU A 22 -30.09 20.57 -33.81
N GLN A 23 -30.43 20.50 -32.51
CA GLN A 23 -31.74 20.80 -31.92
C GLN A 23 -32.81 19.72 -32.16
N SER A 24 -33.72 19.40 -31.23
CA SER A 24 -34.17 20.10 -30.04
C SER A 24 -35.04 19.16 -29.23
N ALA A 25 -35.10 19.43 -27.93
CA ALA A 25 -36.01 18.81 -26.98
C ALA A 25 -37.49 19.12 -27.29
N SER A 26 -38.35 18.11 -27.22
CA SER A 26 -39.74 18.25 -26.78
C SER A 26 -40.36 16.88 -26.43
N LYS A 27 -40.80 16.75 -25.18
CA LYS A 27 -41.65 15.70 -24.56
C LYS A 27 -42.92 15.43 -25.40
N PRO A 28 -43.68 14.28 -25.28
CA PRO A 28 -44.22 13.78 -24.00
C PRO A 28 -44.63 12.28 -23.82
N LYS A 29 -44.93 11.94 -22.55
CA LYS A 29 -45.91 10.96 -22.00
C LYS A 29 -45.84 9.47 -22.42
N TYR A 30 -45.62 8.59 -21.45
CA TYR A 30 -46.65 7.70 -20.85
C TYR A 30 -46.09 6.99 -19.61
N GLY A 31 -46.96 6.69 -18.63
CA GLY A 31 -46.61 6.11 -17.35
C GLY A 31 -46.77 4.59 -17.26
N GLN A 32 -46.51 4.13 -16.04
CA GLN A 32 -46.79 2.84 -15.41
C GLN A 32 -45.76 1.69 -15.52
N GLN A 33 -45.19 1.41 -14.33
CA GLN A 33 -44.90 0.10 -13.72
C GLN A 33 -43.62 -0.62 -14.22
N LEU A 34 -42.79 -1.30 -13.43
CA LEU A 34 -42.83 -1.82 -12.06
C LEU A 34 -41.39 -2.13 -11.60
N ASN A 35 -41.15 -2.13 -10.28
CA ASN A 35 -40.25 -3.01 -9.51
C ASN A 35 -38.72 -3.10 -9.73
N ASN A 36 -38.03 -2.66 -8.68
CA ASN A 36 -37.14 -3.44 -7.79
C ASN A 36 -35.64 -3.14 -7.79
N SER A 37 -35.14 -3.02 -6.56
CA SER A 37 -33.78 -3.24 -6.05
C SER A 37 -32.63 -2.51 -6.75
N GLN A 38 -32.06 -1.51 -6.06
CA GLN A 38 -30.73 -1.67 -5.44
C GLN A 38 -30.31 -0.40 -4.68
N GLN A 39 -29.83 -0.65 -3.47
CA GLN A 39 -29.29 0.32 -2.51
C GLN A 39 -28.15 1.14 -3.14
N ARG A 40 -28.31 2.46 -3.17
CA ARG A 40 -27.18 3.39 -3.31
C ARG A 40 -26.54 3.63 -1.95
N ARG A 41 -25.26 3.30 -1.85
CA ARG A 41 -24.34 3.84 -0.85
C ARG A 41 -24.37 5.37 -0.92
N THR A 42 -24.55 6.03 0.21
CA THR A 42 -24.23 7.45 0.38
C THR A 42 -23.29 7.59 1.56
N SER A 43 -22.11 8.13 1.27
CA SER A 43 -21.15 8.67 2.22
C SER A 43 -21.65 10.02 2.71
N MET A 44 -21.68 10.24 4.03
CA MET A 44 -21.79 11.59 4.60
C MET A 44 -20.85 11.71 5.81
N TRP A 45 -19.77 12.46 5.59
CA TRP A 45 -19.13 13.25 6.64
C TRP A 45 -19.89 14.58 6.71
N GLN A 46 -20.51 14.86 7.86
CA GLN A 46 -20.81 16.23 8.26
C GLN A 46 -20.74 16.35 9.78
N SER A 47 -19.81 17.21 10.20
CA SER A 47 -19.62 17.69 11.56
C SER A 47 -20.74 18.65 11.93
N THR A 48 -21.52 18.32 12.97
CA THR A 48 -22.04 19.29 13.93
C THR A 48 -22.35 18.56 15.24
N SER A 49 -21.83 19.10 16.33
CA SER A 49 -22.01 18.64 17.70
C SER A 49 -23.47 18.75 18.18
N GLN A 50 -24.11 17.60 18.36
CA GLN A 50 -25.11 17.35 19.41
C GLN A 50 -24.74 16.02 20.06
N PRO A 51 -24.70 15.91 21.40
CA PRO A 51 -24.52 14.62 22.04
C PRO A 51 -25.80 13.79 21.79
N PRO A 52 -25.73 12.62 21.14
CA PRO A 52 -26.91 11.79 21.01
C PRO A 52 -27.24 11.20 22.38
N SER A 53 -28.18 11.82 23.08
CA SER A 53 -28.90 11.17 24.17
C SER A 53 -29.89 10.17 23.57
N SER A 54 -29.45 8.92 23.40
CA SER A 54 -30.29 7.74 23.58
C SER A 54 -29.46 6.49 23.33
N SER A 55 -29.15 5.80 24.42
CA SER A 55 -28.75 4.40 24.45
C SER A 55 -29.87 3.53 23.85
N GLN A 56 -30.03 3.53 22.53
CA GLN A 56 -30.60 2.36 21.87
C GLN A 56 -29.57 1.25 22.07
N SER A 57 -29.88 0.31 22.95
CA SER A 57 -29.05 -0.87 23.21
C SER A 57 -28.86 -1.63 21.90
N SER A 58 -27.77 -1.34 21.19
CA SER A 58 -27.43 -1.98 19.94
C SER A 58 -27.27 -3.47 20.23
N LYS A 59 -28.08 -4.29 19.57
CA LYS A 59 -27.96 -5.73 19.65
C LYS A 59 -26.57 -6.15 19.16
N ASP A 60 -25.93 -7.07 19.89
CA ASP A 60 -24.63 -7.61 19.50
C ASP A 60 -24.73 -8.24 18.08
N PRO A 61 -24.00 -7.72 17.09
CA PRO A 61 -24.03 -8.21 15.72
C PRO A 61 -23.23 -9.50 15.55
N ARG A 62 -22.40 -9.90 16.52
CA ARG A 62 -21.59 -11.10 16.44
C ARG A 62 -22.48 -12.35 16.51
N PRO A 63 -22.23 -13.36 15.67
CA PRO A 63 -22.99 -14.61 15.69
C PRO A 63 -22.53 -15.51 16.85
N LEU A 64 -22.68 -15.04 18.10
CA LEU A 64 -22.13 -15.70 19.29
C LEU A 64 -22.63 -17.13 19.50
N ARG A 65 -23.84 -17.46 19.01
CA ARG A 65 -24.42 -18.82 19.10
C ARG A 65 -23.95 -19.77 17.99
N ASP A 66 -23.31 -19.26 16.94
CA ASP A 66 -22.81 -20.09 15.86
C ASP A 66 -21.60 -20.91 16.31
N LYS A 67 -21.63 -22.23 16.08
CA LYS A 67 -20.59 -23.15 16.57
C LYS A 67 -19.25 -22.97 15.86
N GLN A 68 -19.26 -22.64 14.56
CA GLN A 68 -18.04 -22.42 13.79
C GLN A 68 -17.39 -21.10 14.23
N TYR A 69 -18.18 -20.05 14.44
CA TYR A 69 -17.71 -18.78 14.99
C TYR A 69 -17.10 -18.95 16.39
N GLN A 70 -17.76 -19.70 17.28
CA GLN A 70 -17.20 -20.01 18.60
C GLN A 70 -15.88 -20.79 18.49
N ALA A 71 -15.77 -21.79 17.61
CA ALA A 71 -14.54 -22.54 17.43
C ALA A 71 -13.38 -21.64 16.98
N LYS A 72 -13.63 -20.74 16.03
CA LYS A 72 -12.65 -19.74 15.58
C LYS A 72 -12.21 -18.83 16.74
N GLN A 73 -13.16 -18.30 17.51
CA GLN A 73 -12.85 -17.42 18.64
C GLN A 73 -12.04 -18.13 19.73
N LYS A 74 -12.36 -19.40 20.03
CA LYS A 74 -11.55 -20.21 20.94
C LYS A 74 -10.11 -20.36 20.43
N GLN A 75 -9.94 -20.65 19.14
CA GLN A 75 -8.61 -20.79 18.54
C GLN A 75 -7.82 -19.48 18.65
N THR A 76 -8.42 -18.34 18.29
CA THR A 76 -7.77 -17.02 18.40
C THR A 76 -7.34 -16.71 19.84
N ILE A 77 -8.21 -16.96 20.82
CA ILE A 77 -7.88 -16.75 22.24
C ILE A 77 -6.72 -17.65 22.67
N VAL A 78 -6.73 -18.93 22.32
CA VAL A 78 -5.67 -19.87 22.69
C VAL A 78 -4.34 -19.49 22.03
N SER A 79 -4.35 -19.16 20.74
CA SER A 79 -3.15 -18.75 20.01
C SER A 79 -2.52 -17.49 20.60
N PHE A 80 -3.33 -16.48 20.92
CA PHE A 80 -2.84 -15.24 21.54
C PHE A 80 -2.32 -15.48 22.98
N LEU A 81 -3.00 -16.30 23.77
CA LEU A 81 -2.54 -16.62 25.12
C LEU A 81 -1.25 -17.45 25.10
N HIS A 82 -1.09 -18.34 24.13
CA HIS A 82 0.17 -19.07 23.92
C HIS A 82 1.32 -18.14 23.55
N SER A 83 1.10 -17.10 22.73
CA SER A 83 2.17 -16.11 22.43
C SER A 83 2.57 -15.25 23.63
N LEU A 84 1.80 -15.29 24.72
CA LEU A 84 2.11 -14.64 25.99
C LEU A 84 2.62 -15.63 27.05
N ASP A 85 2.98 -16.86 26.66
CA ASP A 85 3.40 -17.94 27.56
C ASP A 85 2.37 -18.26 28.68
N TYR A 86 1.08 -18.03 28.43
CA TYR A 86 0.03 -18.28 29.42
C TYR A 86 -0.16 -19.81 29.63
N PRO A 87 -0.08 -20.30 30.88
CA PRO A 87 -0.09 -21.73 31.16
C PRO A 87 -1.46 -22.36 30.90
N ASN A 88 -1.46 -23.55 30.30
CA ASN A 88 -2.64 -24.42 30.13
C ASN A 88 -3.84 -23.76 29.42
N ALA A 89 -3.61 -22.77 28.53
CA ALA A 89 -4.68 -22.03 27.86
C ALA A 89 -5.67 -22.94 27.10
N ARG A 90 -5.16 -23.96 26.39
CA ARG A 90 -5.97 -24.92 25.61
C ARG A 90 -6.87 -25.80 26.49
N GLU A 91 -6.38 -26.22 27.65
CA GLU A 91 -7.13 -27.02 28.60
C GLU A 91 -8.21 -26.18 29.30
N ALA A 92 -7.85 -24.97 29.75
CA ALA A 92 -8.78 -24.01 30.35
C ALA A 92 -9.93 -23.63 29.39
N MET A 93 -9.66 -23.51 28.09
CA MET A 93 -10.67 -23.20 27.08
C MET A 93 -11.62 -24.37 26.75
N SER A 94 -11.22 -25.59 27.06
CA SER A 94 -12.03 -26.80 26.89
C SER A 94 -12.90 -27.07 28.13
N ASN A 95 -12.36 -26.84 29.33
CA ASN A 95 -13.00 -27.12 30.63
C ASN A 95 -13.09 -25.86 31.52
N MET A 96 -13.69 -24.78 31.01
CA MET A 96 -13.68 -23.47 31.69
C MET A 96 -14.37 -23.48 33.06
N THR A 97 -13.59 -23.23 34.12
CA THR A 97 -14.10 -22.97 35.48
C THR A 97 -14.23 -21.48 35.75
N GLY A 98 -14.99 -21.08 36.79
CA GLY A 98 -15.08 -19.68 37.23
C GLY A 98 -13.72 -19.07 37.58
N GLN A 99 -12.86 -19.84 38.24
CA GLN A 99 -11.51 -19.42 38.59
C GLN A 99 -10.61 -19.24 37.36
N GLN A 100 -10.64 -20.19 36.41
CA GLN A 100 -9.88 -20.06 35.15
C GLN A 100 -10.35 -18.86 34.32
N TYR A 101 -11.66 -18.65 34.23
CA TYR A 101 -12.22 -17.49 33.53
C TYR A 101 -11.75 -16.18 34.17
N ARG A 102 -11.77 -16.08 35.51
CA ARG A 102 -11.24 -14.92 36.24
C ARG A 102 -9.76 -14.69 35.94
N LEU A 103 -8.93 -15.74 35.99
CA LEU A 103 -7.49 -15.62 35.73
C LEU A 103 -7.21 -15.14 34.31
N MET A 104 -7.88 -15.71 33.31
CA MET A 104 -7.75 -15.28 31.92
C MET A 104 -8.25 -13.85 31.71
N PHE A 105 -9.40 -13.49 32.27
CA PHE A 105 -9.94 -12.14 32.20
C PHE A 105 -8.96 -11.12 32.80
N ASN A 106 -8.47 -11.38 34.02
CA ASN A 106 -7.52 -10.51 34.71
C ASN A 106 -6.22 -10.36 33.93
N HIS A 107 -5.70 -11.45 33.37
CA HIS A 107 -4.48 -11.42 32.54
C HIS A 107 -4.65 -10.53 31.31
N LEU A 108 -5.78 -10.65 30.59
CA LEU A 108 -6.07 -9.82 29.41
C LEU A 108 -6.26 -8.35 29.79
N VAL A 109 -6.94 -8.08 30.91
CA VAL A 109 -7.12 -6.71 31.43
C VAL A 109 -5.78 -6.08 31.79
N GLN A 110 -4.90 -6.79 32.50
CA GLN A 110 -3.56 -6.30 32.84
C GLN A 110 -2.66 -6.11 31.61
N TYR A 111 -2.82 -6.95 30.59
CA TYR A 111 -2.10 -6.77 29.34
C TYR A 111 -2.53 -5.49 28.61
N LEU A 112 -3.84 -5.18 28.61
CA LEU A 112 -4.36 -3.93 28.04
C LEU A 112 -3.94 -2.71 28.86
N ASP A 113 -4.06 -2.78 30.17
CA ASP A 113 -3.73 -1.70 31.09
C ASP A 113 -3.04 -2.27 32.33
N PRO A 114 -1.70 -2.20 32.39
CA PRO A 114 -0.93 -2.69 33.53
C PRO A 114 -1.25 -1.98 34.85
N GLU A 115 -1.78 -0.76 34.81
CA GLU A 115 -2.11 0.03 35.99
C GLU A 115 -3.56 -0.16 36.45
N TYR A 116 -4.35 -0.96 35.73
CA TYR A 116 -5.74 -1.20 36.09
C TYR A 116 -5.85 -1.92 37.46
N PRO A 117 -6.57 -1.35 38.44
CA PRO A 117 -6.61 -1.89 39.79
C PRO A 117 -7.45 -3.19 39.84
N ILE A 118 -6.78 -4.34 39.98
CA ILE A 118 -7.43 -5.64 40.21
C ILE A 118 -7.43 -5.96 41.70
N GLY A 119 -8.62 -6.10 42.29
CA GLY A 119 -8.81 -6.44 43.69
C GLY A 119 -8.59 -7.93 43.93
N LEU A 120 -7.38 -8.30 44.35
CA LEU A 120 -7.02 -9.68 44.68
C LEU A 120 -7.94 -10.34 45.74
N THR A 121 -8.63 -9.54 46.56
CA THR A 121 -9.53 -9.98 47.64
C THR A 121 -11.03 -9.77 47.37
N GLN A 122 -11.40 -9.08 46.28
CA GLN A 122 -12.81 -8.82 45.95
C GLN A 122 -13.44 -10.02 45.21
N LYS A 123 -14.77 -10.10 45.27
CA LYS A 123 -15.53 -11.06 44.48
C LYS A 123 -15.44 -10.68 43.01
N PHE A 124 -15.18 -11.65 42.14
CA PHE A 124 -15.00 -11.39 40.71
C PHE A 124 -16.23 -10.73 40.07
N GLU A 125 -17.42 -11.05 40.58
CA GLU A 125 -18.69 -10.43 40.19
C GLU A 125 -18.73 -8.92 40.42
N GLU A 126 -18.02 -8.43 41.43
CA GLU A 126 -17.95 -7.00 41.74
C GLU A 126 -16.92 -6.28 40.87
N GLU A 127 -15.99 -7.00 40.24
CA GLU A 127 -14.88 -6.45 39.45
C GLU A 127 -15.12 -6.49 37.93
N CYS A 128 -15.71 -7.58 37.45
CA CYS A 128 -15.87 -7.83 36.02
C CYS A 128 -16.72 -6.74 35.35
N MET A 129 -17.84 -6.35 35.95
CA MET A 129 -18.74 -5.35 35.37
C MET A 129 -18.15 -3.93 35.37
N PRO A 130 -17.50 -3.44 36.44
CA PRO A 130 -16.72 -2.20 36.38
C PRO A 130 -15.62 -2.23 35.32
N ALA A 131 -14.87 -3.33 35.20
CA ALA A 131 -13.85 -3.47 34.17
C ALA A 131 -14.44 -3.37 32.76
N LEU A 132 -15.51 -4.12 32.45
CA LEU A 132 -16.19 -4.01 31.16
C LEU A 132 -16.63 -2.58 30.83
N LYS A 133 -17.08 -1.81 31.83
CA LYS A 133 -17.44 -0.41 31.64
C LYS A 133 -16.22 0.49 31.46
N ALA A 134 -15.14 0.27 32.21
CA ALA A 134 -13.90 1.04 32.12
C ALA A 134 -13.25 0.89 30.73
N PHE A 135 -13.15 -0.34 30.23
CA PHE A 135 -12.67 -0.64 28.88
C PHE A 135 -13.70 -0.36 27.77
N ARG A 136 -14.87 0.21 28.13
CA ARG A 136 -15.94 0.59 27.19
C ARG A 136 -16.41 -0.56 26.31
N TYR A 137 -16.51 -1.77 26.86
CA TYR A 137 -17.06 -2.92 26.15
C TYR A 137 -18.50 -2.62 25.68
N PRO A 138 -18.79 -2.65 24.37
CA PRO A 138 -20.06 -2.15 23.82
C PRO A 138 -21.31 -2.90 24.31
N TYR A 139 -21.15 -4.18 24.66
CA TYR A 139 -22.25 -5.07 25.03
C TYR A 139 -22.25 -5.41 26.52
N ALA A 140 -21.65 -4.58 27.38
CA ALA A 140 -21.62 -4.84 28.83
C ALA A 140 -23.02 -5.06 29.43
N HIS A 141 -24.04 -4.37 28.92
CA HIS A 141 -25.43 -4.50 29.36
C HIS A 141 -26.07 -5.88 29.08
N THR A 142 -25.49 -6.69 28.19
CA THR A 142 -26.00 -8.03 27.87
C THR A 142 -25.39 -9.13 28.75
N VAL A 143 -24.38 -8.79 29.57
CA VAL A 143 -23.70 -9.71 30.48
C VAL A 143 -24.35 -9.64 31.86
N ASP A 144 -24.88 -10.76 32.35
CA ASP A 144 -25.40 -10.87 33.72
C ASP A 144 -24.30 -11.35 34.67
N ASN A 145 -24.18 -10.68 35.81
CA ASN A 145 -23.17 -10.98 36.83
C ASN A 145 -23.27 -12.41 37.37
N LYS A 146 -24.49 -12.98 37.39
CA LYS A 146 -24.73 -14.35 37.87
C LYS A 146 -24.02 -15.41 37.01
N TRP A 147 -23.72 -15.10 35.75
CA TRP A 147 -23.08 -16.04 34.82
C TRP A 147 -21.62 -16.34 35.17
N LEU A 148 -20.95 -15.47 35.91
CA LEU A 148 -19.52 -15.58 36.22
C LEU A 148 -19.21 -16.70 37.23
N SER A 149 -20.20 -17.11 38.02
CA SER A 149 -20.10 -18.26 38.93
C SER A 149 -19.97 -19.61 38.18
N ALA A 150 -20.57 -19.72 37.00
CA ALA A 150 -20.60 -20.92 36.16
C ALA A 150 -20.47 -20.56 34.67
N PRO A 151 -19.30 -20.07 34.23
CA PRO A 151 -19.13 -19.46 32.91
C PRO A 151 -19.29 -20.44 31.74
N ALA A 152 -19.04 -21.74 31.97
CA ALA A 152 -19.17 -22.80 30.96
C ALA A 152 -20.62 -23.26 30.70
N SER A 153 -21.64 -22.66 31.33
CA SER A 153 -23.02 -23.09 31.08
C SER A 153 -23.47 -22.77 29.65
N MET A 154 -24.28 -23.65 29.05
CA MET A 154 -24.68 -23.59 27.65
C MET A 154 -25.33 -22.25 27.22
N HIS A 155 -25.97 -21.55 28.15
CA HIS A 155 -26.70 -20.32 27.86
C HIS A 155 -25.88 -19.04 28.03
N CYS A 156 -24.85 -19.04 28.90
CA CYS A 156 -24.01 -17.86 29.13
C CYS A 156 -22.65 -17.92 28.43
N TRP A 157 -22.14 -19.13 28.15
CA TRP A 157 -20.82 -19.32 27.53
C TRP A 157 -20.64 -18.55 26.22
N PRO A 158 -21.62 -18.52 25.28
CA PRO A 158 -21.50 -17.70 24.07
C PRO A 158 -21.19 -16.22 24.32
N ALA A 159 -21.82 -15.61 25.34
CA ALA A 159 -21.63 -14.21 25.68
C ALA A 159 -20.29 -13.97 26.38
N LEU A 160 -19.93 -14.82 27.35
CA LEU A 160 -18.68 -14.72 28.09
C LEU A 160 -17.44 -15.05 27.23
N LEU A 161 -17.57 -15.97 26.28
CA LEU A 161 -16.55 -16.22 25.26
C LEU A 161 -16.37 -15.00 24.36
N GLY A 162 -17.47 -14.36 23.95
CA GLY A 162 -17.44 -13.11 23.18
C GLY A 162 -16.75 -11.97 23.93
N VAL A 163 -16.85 -11.92 25.25
CA VAL A 163 -16.10 -10.95 26.09
C VAL A 163 -14.60 -11.22 26.00
N LEU A 164 -14.15 -12.46 26.28
CA LEU A 164 -12.72 -12.79 26.23
C LEU A 164 -12.13 -12.59 24.83
N SER A 165 -12.87 -12.99 23.80
CA SER A 165 -12.51 -12.77 22.40
C SER A 165 -12.30 -11.30 22.10
N TRP A 166 -13.22 -10.44 22.55
CA TRP A 166 -13.10 -9.00 22.34
C TRP A 166 -11.88 -8.42 23.07
N PHE A 167 -11.60 -8.85 24.30
CA PHE A 167 -10.40 -8.43 25.02
C PHE A 167 -9.12 -8.86 24.29
N VAL A 168 -9.06 -10.09 23.79
CA VAL A 168 -7.94 -10.57 22.98
C VAL A 168 -7.77 -9.72 21.71
N GLU A 169 -8.85 -9.43 20.99
CA GLU A 169 -8.82 -8.55 19.81
C GLU A 169 -8.31 -7.15 20.19
N MET A 170 -8.71 -6.59 21.33
CA MET A 170 -8.17 -5.31 21.82
C MET A 170 -6.69 -5.41 22.14
N CYS A 171 -6.22 -6.51 22.74
CA CYS A 171 -4.81 -6.72 23.06
C CYS A 171 -3.95 -6.77 21.79
N ILE A 172 -4.43 -7.49 20.77
CA ILE A 172 -3.78 -7.59 19.47
C ILE A 172 -3.70 -6.21 18.82
N ILE A 173 -4.82 -5.47 18.75
CA ILE A 173 -4.84 -4.12 18.17
C ILE A 173 -3.88 -3.19 18.91
N LYS A 174 -3.81 -3.27 20.25
CA LYS A 174 -2.86 -2.48 21.04
C LYS A 174 -1.41 -2.79 20.66
N SER A 175 -1.05 -4.07 20.56
CA SER A 175 0.31 -4.50 20.20
C SER A 175 0.67 -4.05 18.77
N GLU A 176 -0.20 -4.31 17.81
CA GLU A 176 -0.01 -3.90 16.42
C GLU A 176 0.10 -2.38 16.28
N TYR A 177 -0.75 -1.63 17.00
CA TYR A 177 -0.68 -0.17 17.00
C TYR A 177 0.63 0.33 17.60
N ALA A 178 1.09 -0.24 18.72
CA ALA A 178 2.38 0.13 19.32
C ALA A 178 3.56 -0.15 18.39
N GLU A 179 3.52 -1.23 17.61
CA GLU A 179 4.59 -1.60 16.66
C GLU A 179 4.51 -0.86 15.31
N SER A 180 3.38 -0.20 15.03
CA SER A 180 3.10 0.41 13.72
C SER A 180 3.96 1.62 13.36
N LYS A 181 4.66 2.21 14.35
CA LYS A 181 5.38 3.49 14.22
C LYS A 181 4.48 4.62 13.71
N ASP A 182 3.18 4.57 14.02
CA ASP A 182 2.25 5.63 13.67
C ASP A 182 2.68 6.95 14.34
N PRO A 183 2.72 8.10 13.63
CA PRO A 183 3.08 9.39 14.22
C PRO A 183 2.23 9.81 15.43
N ALA A 184 1.02 9.24 15.61
CA ALA A 184 0.18 9.47 16.78
C ALA A 184 0.66 8.76 18.05
N LEU A 185 1.64 7.85 17.95
CA LEU A 185 2.37 7.31 19.11
C LEU A 185 3.31 8.33 19.74
N LEU A 186 3.66 9.40 19.01
CA LEU A 186 4.52 10.48 19.47
C LEU A 186 5.92 10.01 19.92
N GLU A 187 6.42 8.91 19.34
CA GLU A 187 7.74 8.36 19.63
C GLU A 187 8.84 9.26 19.04
N LEU A 188 9.81 9.64 19.87
CA LEU A 188 10.88 10.55 19.44
C LEU A 188 11.76 9.96 18.33
N ASP A 189 12.10 8.67 18.43
CA ASP A 189 12.95 7.97 17.47
C ASP A 189 12.29 7.83 16.09
N SER A 190 10.96 7.94 16.03
CA SER A 190 10.21 7.91 14.78
C SER A 190 10.24 9.26 14.03
N VAL A 191 10.67 10.34 14.69
CA VAL A 191 10.70 11.67 14.07
C VAL A 191 11.90 11.78 13.14
N PRO A 192 11.71 11.90 11.81
CA PRO A 192 12.81 12.04 10.87
C PRO A 192 13.54 13.38 11.05
N GLU A 193 14.79 13.47 10.57
CA GLU A 193 15.57 14.73 10.59
C GLU A 193 14.81 15.88 9.90
N GLN A 194 14.15 15.57 8.79
CA GLN A 194 13.28 16.48 8.05
C GLN A 194 11.84 16.08 8.27
N PHE A 195 11.04 16.98 8.85
CA PHE A 195 9.66 16.71 9.19
C PHE A 195 8.76 17.91 8.91
N ASP A 196 7.57 17.64 8.37
CA ASP A 196 6.49 18.62 8.19
C ASP A 196 5.16 18.16 8.79
N HIS A 197 5.10 16.93 9.29
CA HIS A 197 3.88 16.40 9.87
C HIS A 197 3.56 17.08 11.22
N PRO A 198 2.33 17.58 11.45
CA PRO A 198 1.97 18.24 12.71
C PRO A 198 2.27 17.40 13.96
N LEU A 199 2.08 16.08 13.89
CA LEU A 199 2.34 15.18 15.02
C LEU A 199 3.82 15.04 15.37
N HIS A 200 4.74 15.29 14.44
CA HIS A 200 6.18 15.30 14.75
C HIS A 200 6.54 16.52 15.62
N HIS A 201 5.89 17.66 15.37
CA HIS A 201 6.01 18.82 16.25
C HIS A 201 5.45 18.53 17.64
N VAL A 202 4.33 17.80 17.71
CA VAL A 202 3.74 17.37 18.99
C VAL A 202 4.65 16.37 19.70
N ALA A 203 5.30 15.45 19.00
CA ALA A 203 6.24 14.49 19.57
C ALA A 203 7.45 15.18 20.21
N LEU A 204 8.08 16.13 19.50
CA LEU A 204 9.18 16.93 20.03
C LEU A 204 8.75 17.78 21.24
N ALA A 205 7.55 18.37 21.19
CA ALA A 205 7.00 19.13 22.31
C ALA A 205 6.67 18.22 23.50
N SER A 206 6.14 17.02 23.25
CA SER A 206 5.84 16.02 24.28
C SER A 206 7.13 15.56 24.96
N TYR A 207 8.18 15.30 24.20
CA TYR A 207 9.51 15.01 24.73
C TYR A 207 10.04 16.15 25.60
N LEU A 208 10.02 17.40 25.11
CA LEU A 208 10.48 18.55 25.88
C LEU A 208 9.71 18.70 27.19
N ASN A 209 8.39 18.53 27.15
CA ASN A 209 7.55 18.61 28.33
C ASN A 209 7.84 17.48 29.31
N ALA A 210 7.97 16.23 28.85
CA ALA A 210 8.25 15.09 29.71
C ALA A 210 9.64 15.21 30.35
N ALA A 211 10.69 15.36 29.53
CA ALA A 211 12.06 15.47 30.01
C ALA A 211 12.29 16.73 30.87
N GLY A 212 11.70 17.87 30.47
CA GLY A 212 11.75 19.10 31.25
C GLY A 212 11.01 18.96 32.58
N TYR A 213 9.84 18.32 32.60
CA TYR A 213 9.10 18.08 33.83
C TYR A 213 9.85 17.12 34.77
N ASP A 214 10.51 16.09 34.24
CA ASP A 214 11.33 15.17 35.05
C ASP A 214 12.50 15.92 35.72
N LEU A 215 13.21 16.78 34.98
CA LEU A 215 14.29 17.64 35.51
C LEU A 215 13.77 18.65 36.55
N TRP A 216 12.58 19.19 36.33
CA TRP A 216 11.92 20.09 37.28
C TRP A 216 11.56 19.36 38.58
N MET A 217 11.02 18.15 38.46
CA MET A 217 10.65 17.30 39.59
C MET A 217 11.88 16.82 40.37
N SER A 218 13.01 16.57 39.70
CA SER A 218 14.28 16.22 40.33
C SER A 218 15.02 17.42 40.92
N GLN A 219 14.58 18.65 40.63
CA GLN A 219 15.25 19.91 41.01
C GLN A 219 16.70 20.00 40.52
N GLU A 220 17.03 19.31 39.44
CA GLU A 220 18.40 19.25 38.90
C GLU A 220 18.69 20.43 37.97
N ASP A 221 17.71 20.85 37.17
CA ASP A 221 17.85 21.93 36.19
C ASP A 221 16.52 22.67 36.02
N GLU A 222 16.48 23.96 36.40
CA GLU A 222 15.31 24.83 36.25
C GLU A 222 15.19 25.43 34.84
N GLU A 223 16.29 25.44 34.06
CA GLU A 223 16.33 26.05 32.72
C GLU A 223 16.14 25.04 31.59
N PHE A 224 16.13 23.75 31.91
CA PHE A 224 15.91 22.62 30.99
C PHE A 224 16.88 22.67 29.80
N VAL A 225 18.14 23.01 30.05
CA VAL A 225 19.10 23.41 29.01
C VAL A 225 19.27 22.29 27.98
N ALA A 226 19.47 21.05 28.45
CA ALA A 226 19.74 19.91 27.56
C ALA A 226 18.52 19.51 26.68
N PRO A 227 17.32 19.25 27.24
CA PRO A 227 16.14 18.95 26.42
C PRO A 227 15.76 20.09 25.47
N ARG A 228 15.93 21.34 25.91
CA ARG A 228 15.66 22.52 25.08
C ARG A 228 16.62 22.60 23.90
N GLN A 229 17.92 22.49 24.17
CA GLN A 229 18.94 22.53 23.13
C GLN A 229 18.73 21.42 22.09
N PHE A 230 18.37 20.21 22.52
CA PHE A 230 18.04 19.12 21.60
C PHE A 230 16.90 19.48 20.63
N VAL A 231 15.81 20.07 21.14
CA VAL A 231 14.69 20.49 20.29
C VAL A 231 15.09 21.67 19.39
N GLU A 232 15.84 22.64 19.92
CA GLU A 232 16.35 23.78 19.15
C GLU A 232 17.23 23.32 17.99
N ASP A 233 18.14 22.37 18.20
CA ASP A 233 18.99 21.78 17.17
C ASP A 233 18.16 21.12 16.06
N ARG A 234 17.08 20.40 16.42
CA ARG A 234 16.17 19.78 15.44
C ARG A 234 15.45 20.81 14.58
N TYR A 235 15.00 21.92 15.16
CA TYR A 235 14.39 23.02 14.39
C TYR A 235 15.42 23.82 13.59
N ALA A 236 16.65 23.99 14.10
CA ALA A 236 17.72 24.66 13.39
C ALA A 236 18.07 23.95 12.07
N LEU A 237 18.18 22.61 12.09
CA LEU A 237 18.38 21.80 10.89
C LEU A 237 17.25 21.98 9.86
N LYS A 238 16.00 22.01 10.34
CA LYS A 238 14.84 22.28 9.48
C LYS A 238 14.91 23.69 8.85
N ASP A 239 15.28 24.68 9.65
CA ASP A 239 15.40 26.07 9.22
C ASP A 239 16.52 26.28 8.22
N GLU A 240 17.66 25.59 8.37
CA GLU A 240 18.78 25.65 7.41
C GLU A 240 18.33 25.18 6.03
N LYS A 241 17.68 24.02 5.96
CA LYS A 241 17.16 23.52 4.70
C LYS A 241 16.11 24.47 4.08
N ALA A 242 15.19 24.98 4.89
CA ALA A 242 14.21 25.95 4.41
C ALA A 242 14.87 27.24 3.88
N LYS A 243 15.98 27.69 4.48
CA LYS A 243 16.77 28.82 3.99
C LYS A 243 17.45 28.51 2.66
N GLU A 244 17.99 27.30 2.48
CA GLU A 244 18.57 26.85 1.22
C GLU A 244 17.54 26.84 0.09
N GLU A 245 16.40 26.19 0.32
CA GLU A 245 15.30 26.11 -0.66
C GLU A 245 14.78 27.51 -1.04
N ASN A 246 14.64 28.40 -0.06
CA ASN A 246 14.21 29.78 -0.30
C ASN A 246 15.27 30.59 -1.10
N SER A 247 16.56 30.36 -0.83
CA SER A 247 17.67 30.99 -1.57
C SER A 247 17.66 30.55 -3.04
N GLU A 248 17.49 29.25 -3.31
CA GLU A 248 17.37 28.73 -4.67
C GLU A 248 16.16 29.33 -5.41
N LEU A 249 15.01 29.39 -4.73
CA LEU A 249 13.80 29.93 -5.31
C LEU A 249 13.93 31.42 -5.60
N ALA A 250 14.59 32.18 -4.73
CA ALA A 250 14.90 33.59 -4.95
C ALA A 250 15.83 33.81 -6.16
N GLN A 251 16.83 32.93 -6.35
CA GLN A 251 17.70 32.98 -7.54
C GLN A 251 16.92 32.68 -8.82
N LYS A 252 16.08 31.65 -8.82
CA LYS A 252 15.19 31.31 -9.95
C LYS A 252 14.24 32.46 -10.28
N TYR A 253 13.61 33.04 -9.26
CA TYR A 253 12.75 34.21 -9.41
C TYR A 253 13.49 35.38 -10.07
N LYS A 254 14.70 35.70 -9.60
CA LYS A 254 15.52 36.77 -10.18
C LYS A 254 15.96 36.49 -11.61
N ALA A 255 16.27 35.23 -11.94
CA ALA A 255 16.62 34.81 -13.30
C ALA A 255 15.44 34.98 -14.26
N ILE A 256 14.26 34.47 -13.89
CA ILE A 256 13.03 34.60 -14.67
C ILE A 256 12.63 36.08 -14.82
N GLN A 257 12.76 36.87 -13.75
CA GLN A 257 12.47 38.30 -13.81
C GLN A 257 13.39 39.01 -14.80
N LYS A 258 14.68 38.64 -14.85
CA LYS A 258 15.64 39.18 -15.82
C LYS A 258 15.29 38.75 -17.25
N GLU A 259 14.92 37.48 -17.45
CA GLU A 259 14.47 36.97 -18.75
C GLU A 259 13.20 37.69 -19.23
N LEU A 260 12.24 37.92 -18.33
CA LEU A 260 11.02 38.64 -18.61
C LEU A 260 11.32 40.10 -19.01
N GLU A 261 12.22 40.78 -18.29
CA GLU A 261 12.66 42.13 -18.64
C GLU A 261 13.39 42.15 -19.99
N GLN A 262 14.23 41.15 -20.28
CA GLN A 262 14.87 40.99 -21.58
C GLN A 262 13.83 40.83 -22.70
N LEU A 263 12.83 39.96 -22.52
CA LEU A 263 11.74 39.75 -23.48
C LEU A 263 10.85 40.99 -23.65
N ARG A 264 10.65 41.78 -22.59
CA ARG A 264 9.93 43.06 -22.67
C ARG A 264 10.74 44.15 -23.39
N SER A 265 12.05 44.17 -23.19
CA SER A 265 12.96 45.16 -23.77
C SER A 265 13.34 44.86 -25.22
N SER A 266 13.39 43.58 -25.61
CA SER A 266 13.47 43.20 -27.02
C SER A 266 12.17 43.61 -27.68
N ALA A 267 12.23 44.54 -28.64
CA ALA A 267 11.07 44.95 -29.42
C ALA A 267 10.34 43.70 -29.92
N THR A 268 9.02 43.68 -29.79
CA THR A 268 8.20 42.52 -30.13
C THR A 268 8.56 42.09 -31.55
N PRO A 269 9.09 40.87 -31.77
CA PRO A 269 9.41 40.39 -33.13
C PRO A 269 8.22 40.55 -34.09
N LEU A 270 7.01 40.55 -33.54
CA LEU A 270 5.77 40.88 -34.23
C LEU A 270 5.74 42.27 -34.87
N VAL A 271 6.24 43.32 -34.21
CA VAL A 271 6.24 44.70 -34.75
C VAL A 271 7.23 44.81 -35.91
N ASP A 272 8.39 44.17 -35.81
CA ASP A 272 9.37 44.16 -36.90
C ASP A 272 8.91 43.30 -38.08
N LEU A 273 8.24 42.17 -37.82
CA LEU A 273 7.59 41.36 -38.84
C LEU A 273 6.42 42.11 -39.51
N GLN A 274 5.63 42.88 -38.76
CA GLN A 274 4.57 43.73 -39.30
C GLN A 274 5.13 44.80 -40.24
N LYS A 275 6.19 45.52 -39.82
CA LYS A 275 6.88 46.49 -40.68
C LYS A 275 7.42 45.84 -41.95
N THR A 276 8.03 44.66 -41.82
CA THR A 276 8.56 43.91 -42.97
C THR A 276 7.44 43.49 -43.92
N ASN A 277 6.30 43.02 -43.37
CA ASN A 277 5.13 42.67 -44.17
C ASN A 277 4.54 43.88 -44.92
N ASP A 278 4.46 45.03 -44.25
CA ASP A 278 3.97 46.27 -44.87
C ASP A 278 4.87 46.73 -46.02
N VAL A 279 6.20 46.64 -45.85
CA VAL A 279 7.16 46.94 -46.92
C VAL A 279 6.99 45.98 -48.10
N LEU A 280 6.89 44.67 -47.83
CA LEU A 280 6.69 43.66 -48.88
C LEU A 280 5.37 43.88 -49.64
N ARG A 281 4.28 44.24 -48.94
CA ARG A 281 3.00 44.57 -49.58
C ARG A 281 3.09 45.81 -50.47
N GLN A 282 3.83 46.83 -50.05
CA GLN A 282 4.06 48.01 -50.88
C GLN A 282 4.86 47.67 -52.13
N ASP A 283 5.87 46.81 -52.01
CA ASP A 283 6.68 46.37 -53.16
C ASP A 283 5.88 45.50 -54.13
N ASP A 284 5.03 44.60 -53.63
CA ASP A 284 4.12 43.80 -54.45
C ASP A 284 3.18 44.70 -55.30
N GLN A 285 2.61 45.74 -54.69
CA GLN A 285 1.79 46.73 -55.42
C GLN A 285 2.58 47.49 -56.49
N LYS A 286 3.86 47.82 -56.22
CA LYS A 286 4.73 48.44 -57.23
C LYS A 286 5.01 47.48 -58.38
N PHE A 287 5.30 46.20 -58.08
CA PHE A 287 5.52 45.18 -59.11
C PHE A 287 4.28 44.94 -59.96
N ASP A 288 3.09 44.83 -59.36
CA ASP A 288 1.83 44.69 -60.10
C ASP A 288 1.56 45.90 -61.02
N THR A 289 1.86 47.11 -60.54
CA THR A 289 1.75 48.33 -61.36
C THR A 289 2.72 48.30 -62.55
N ILE A 290 3.95 47.82 -62.34
CA ILE A 290 4.96 47.68 -63.39
C ILE A 290 4.54 46.60 -64.40
N LEU A 291 4.07 45.44 -63.93
CA LEU A 291 3.59 44.36 -64.78
C LEU A 291 2.44 44.83 -65.67
N LYS A 292 1.44 45.52 -65.11
CA LYS A 292 0.33 46.11 -65.90
C LYS A 292 0.81 47.07 -66.99
N LYS A 293 1.85 47.87 -66.72
CA LYS A 293 2.46 48.77 -67.73
C LYS A 293 3.12 47.97 -68.85
N TYR A 294 3.87 46.92 -68.52
CA TYR A 294 4.51 46.07 -69.52
C TYR A 294 3.50 45.25 -70.31
N GLU A 295 2.48 44.69 -69.68
CA GLU A 295 1.38 43.99 -70.36
C GLU A 295 0.65 44.92 -71.34
N ALA A 296 0.36 46.15 -70.94
CA ALA A 296 -0.24 47.15 -71.83
C ALA A 296 0.68 47.50 -73.00
N ALA A 297 1.99 47.62 -72.77
CA ALA A 297 2.98 47.86 -73.82
C ALA A 297 3.10 46.67 -74.78
N ILE A 298 3.09 45.44 -74.26
CA ILE A 298 3.09 44.20 -75.06
C ILE A 298 1.82 44.13 -75.90
N LYS A 299 0.64 44.35 -75.31
CA LYS A 299 -0.64 44.39 -76.05
C LYS A 299 -0.60 45.43 -77.15
N LYS A 300 -0.18 46.67 -76.85
CA LYS A 300 -0.07 47.74 -77.85
C LYS A 300 0.88 47.37 -79.00
N LYS A 301 2.04 46.79 -78.71
CA LYS A 301 2.97 46.32 -79.75
C LYS A 301 2.41 45.14 -80.54
N SER A 302 1.72 44.21 -79.88
CA SER A 302 1.05 43.07 -80.52
C SER A 302 -0.04 43.54 -81.48
N ASP A 303 -0.88 44.49 -81.04
CA ASP A 303 -1.93 45.09 -81.87
C ASP A 303 -1.35 45.85 -83.05
N GLN A 304 -0.24 46.59 -82.84
CA GLN A 304 0.46 47.26 -83.93
C GLN A 304 1.02 46.25 -84.94
N LEU A 305 1.66 45.18 -84.47
CA LEU A 305 2.22 44.14 -85.34
C LEU A 305 1.13 43.40 -86.11
N LEU A 306 -0.04 43.18 -85.49
CA LEU A 306 -1.24 42.66 -86.16
C LEU A 306 -1.72 43.61 -87.28
N ARG A 307 -1.84 44.90 -87.01
CA ARG A 307 -2.21 45.90 -88.02
C ARG A 307 -1.19 45.98 -89.15
N ASP A 308 0.09 46.03 -88.83
CA ASP A 308 1.18 46.04 -89.82
C ASP A 308 1.14 44.76 -90.67
N LYS A 309 0.82 43.60 -90.08
CA LYS A 309 0.61 42.35 -90.80
C LYS A 309 -0.62 42.41 -91.70
N GLU A 310 -1.74 42.96 -91.24
CA GLU A 310 -2.95 43.13 -92.05
C GLU A 310 -2.72 44.10 -93.22
N ASP A 311 -2.03 45.21 -92.99
CA ASP A 311 -1.71 46.19 -94.00
C ASP A 311 -0.67 45.66 -95.00
N TYR A 312 0.34 44.92 -94.52
CA TYR A 312 1.25 44.17 -95.39
C TYR A 312 0.50 43.10 -96.19
N ALA A 313 -0.42 42.35 -95.58
CA ALA A 313 -1.24 41.37 -96.27
C ALA A 313 -2.15 42.02 -97.32
N LYS A 314 -2.73 43.19 -97.06
CA LYS A 314 -3.49 43.97 -98.05
C LYS A 314 -2.61 44.51 -99.16
N ALA A 315 -1.41 45.01 -98.85
CA ALA A 315 -0.46 45.51 -99.83
C ALA A 315 0.06 44.38 -100.73
N VAL A 316 0.41 43.23 -100.13
CA VAL A 316 0.75 42.01 -100.87
C VAL A 316 -0.45 41.52 -101.67
N LEU A 317 -1.67 41.51 -101.12
CA LEU A 317 -2.87 41.11 -101.87
C LEU A 317 -3.13 42.04 -103.05
N ASN A 318 -2.99 43.36 -102.90
CA ASN A 318 -3.23 44.32 -103.97
C ASN A 318 -2.13 44.28 -105.03
N THR A 319 -0.85 44.25 -104.64
CA THR A 319 0.26 44.08 -105.58
C THR A 319 0.21 42.71 -106.25
N HIS A 320 -0.12 41.65 -105.51
CA HIS A 320 -0.34 40.32 -106.06
C HIS A 320 -1.60 40.25 -106.91
N ALA A 321 -2.66 41.02 -106.64
CA ALA A 321 -3.86 41.09 -107.47
C ALA A 321 -3.62 41.89 -108.75
N GLU A 322 -2.80 42.93 -108.72
CA GLU A 322 -2.38 43.70 -109.90
C GLU A 322 -1.41 42.89 -110.76
N ILE A 323 -0.43 42.24 -110.12
CA ILE A 323 0.49 41.30 -110.78
C ILE A 323 -0.28 40.08 -111.28
N GLN A 324 -1.23 39.52 -110.52
CA GLN A 324 -2.10 38.44 -110.97
C GLN A 324 -3.07 38.91 -112.05
N LEU A 325 -3.58 40.14 -112.08
CA LEU A 325 -4.41 40.60 -113.20
C LEU A 325 -3.57 40.75 -114.47
N ALA A 326 -2.35 41.28 -114.35
CA ALA A 326 -1.42 41.39 -115.47
C ALA A 326 -0.91 40.01 -115.92
N GLN A 327 -0.63 39.11 -114.97
CA GLN A 327 -0.24 37.72 -115.20
C GLN A 327 -1.41 36.87 -115.65
N MET A 328 -2.66 37.11 -115.25
CA MET A 328 -3.86 36.40 -115.69
C MET A 328 -4.34 36.93 -117.04
N HIS A 329 -4.07 38.18 -117.41
CA HIS A 329 -4.24 38.64 -118.78
C HIS A 329 -3.16 38.05 -119.69
N GLY A 330 -1.90 38.07 -119.23
CA GLY A 330 -0.78 37.45 -119.91
C GLY A 330 -0.92 35.93 -119.99
N GLU A 331 -1.39 35.28 -118.93
CA GLU A 331 -1.66 33.85 -118.81
C GLU A 331 -3.01 33.48 -119.37
N SER A 332 -4.02 34.32 -119.48
CA SER A 332 -5.22 33.97 -120.27
C SER A 332 -4.89 33.98 -121.75
N GLN A 333 -4.04 34.91 -122.22
CA GLN A 333 -3.51 34.85 -123.58
C GLN A 333 -2.52 33.69 -123.77
N ARG A 334 -1.66 33.44 -122.79
CA ARG A 334 -0.70 32.33 -122.80
C ARG A 334 -1.38 30.97 -122.63
N LEU A 335 -2.38 30.83 -121.78
CA LEU A 335 -3.21 29.64 -121.52
C LEU A 335 -4.28 29.44 -122.60
N ALA A 336 -4.75 30.47 -123.30
CA ALA A 336 -5.49 30.26 -124.55
C ALA A 336 -4.58 29.64 -125.62
N LEU A 337 -3.35 30.16 -125.77
CA LEU A 337 -2.33 29.57 -126.65
C LEU A 337 -1.83 28.19 -126.17
N ILE A 338 -1.70 28.00 -124.86
CA ILE A 338 -1.21 26.78 -124.22
C ILE A 338 -2.32 25.74 -124.14
N VAL A 339 -3.61 26.06 -124.01
CA VAL A 339 -4.72 25.10 -124.11
C VAL A 339 -4.96 24.70 -125.57
N GLU A 340 -4.63 25.56 -126.53
CA GLU A 340 -4.58 25.22 -127.97
C GLU A 340 -3.36 24.33 -128.32
N THR A 341 -2.31 24.30 -127.48
CA THR A 341 -1.06 23.55 -127.72
C THR A 341 -0.70 22.48 -126.67
N GLN A 342 -1.45 22.36 -125.57
CA GLN A 342 -1.26 21.35 -124.54
C GLN A 342 -2.30 20.24 -124.69
N ASN A 343 -1.84 19.13 -125.25
CA ASN A 343 -2.38 17.82 -124.94
C ASN A 343 -1.95 17.44 -123.51
N LEU A 344 -2.69 17.93 -122.51
CA LEU A 344 -2.58 17.41 -121.15
C LEU A 344 -3.03 15.95 -121.15
N SER A 345 -2.11 15.04 -120.87
CA SER A 345 -2.40 13.63 -120.72
C SER A 345 -3.20 13.41 -119.44
N GLN A 346 -4.22 12.55 -119.51
CA GLN A 346 -5.06 12.12 -118.39
C GLN A 346 -4.22 11.64 -117.18
N GLN A 347 -2.97 11.23 -117.40
CA GLN A 347 -2.03 10.77 -116.38
C GLN A 347 -1.52 11.87 -115.43
N GLU A 348 -1.36 13.12 -115.89
CA GLU A 348 -0.84 14.20 -115.03
C GLU A 348 -1.91 14.75 -114.08
N VAL A 349 -3.17 14.78 -114.53
CA VAL A 349 -4.34 15.12 -113.69
C VAL A 349 -4.56 14.04 -112.62
N ILE A 350 -4.36 12.77 -112.98
CA ILE A 350 -4.40 11.66 -112.02
C ILE A 350 -3.27 11.80 -110.99
N LYS A 351 -2.05 12.15 -111.41
CA LYS A 351 -0.91 12.33 -110.50
C LYS A 351 -1.14 13.44 -109.46
N MET A 352 -1.73 14.55 -109.88
CA MET A 352 -2.07 15.67 -108.99
C MET A 352 -3.19 15.30 -108.00
N ASN A 353 -4.20 14.52 -108.43
CA ASN A 353 -5.23 13.99 -107.54
C ASN A 353 -4.68 12.93 -106.58
N THR A 354 -3.74 12.09 -107.01
CA THR A 354 -3.07 11.14 -106.10
C THR A 354 -2.24 11.84 -105.05
N ASP A 355 -1.53 12.91 -105.42
CA ASP A 355 -0.73 13.68 -104.46
C ASP A 355 -1.64 14.35 -103.41
N HIS A 356 -2.78 14.90 -103.82
CA HIS A 356 -3.78 15.46 -102.90
C HIS A 356 -4.38 14.39 -101.96
N GLU A 357 -4.71 13.20 -102.47
CA GLU A 357 -5.16 12.09 -101.63
C GLU A 357 -4.08 11.62 -100.64
N THR A 358 -2.81 11.59 -101.05
CA THR A 358 -1.71 11.22 -100.14
C THR A 358 -1.54 12.24 -99.02
N LEU A 359 -1.57 13.54 -99.33
CA LEU A 359 -1.48 14.61 -98.34
C LEU A 359 -2.67 14.57 -97.36
N ALA A 360 -3.89 14.36 -97.85
CA ALA A 360 -5.06 14.22 -96.98
C ALA A 360 -4.94 13.03 -96.02
N ARG A 361 -4.47 11.87 -96.51
CA ARG A 361 -4.22 10.68 -95.66
C ARG A 361 -3.14 10.94 -94.61
N THR A 362 -2.04 11.61 -94.96
CA THR A 362 -0.98 11.94 -93.98
C THR A 362 -1.47 12.87 -92.87
N LEU A 363 -2.41 13.77 -93.18
CA LEU A 363 -2.97 14.70 -92.20
C LEU A 363 -3.90 14.00 -91.21
N ASP A 364 -4.72 13.06 -91.68
CA ASP A 364 -5.57 12.26 -90.79
C ASP A 364 -4.76 11.29 -89.93
N ASP A 365 -3.70 10.68 -90.47
CA ASP A 365 -2.74 9.87 -89.69
C ASP A 365 -2.08 10.69 -88.57
N LEU A 366 -1.69 11.94 -88.85
CA LEU A 366 -1.11 12.83 -87.84
C LEU A 366 -2.13 13.22 -86.74
N LYS A 367 -3.39 13.47 -87.10
CA LYS A 367 -4.45 13.73 -86.11
C LYS A 367 -4.69 12.53 -85.21
N GLN A 368 -4.69 11.33 -85.77
CA GLN A 368 -4.88 10.10 -85.01
C GLN A 368 -3.70 9.87 -84.05
N ARG A 369 -2.47 10.09 -84.50
CA ARG A 369 -1.28 10.05 -83.62
C ARG A 369 -1.32 11.06 -82.48
N VAL A 370 -1.83 12.27 -82.71
CA VAL A 370 -2.01 13.28 -81.66
C VAL A 370 -3.07 12.83 -80.64
N ALA A 371 -4.20 12.27 -81.10
CA ALA A 371 -5.23 11.74 -80.21
C ALA A 371 -4.73 10.55 -79.37
N ASP A 372 -3.97 9.64 -79.96
CA ASP A 372 -3.35 8.51 -79.26
C ASP A 372 -2.30 8.99 -78.23
N ALA A 373 -1.52 10.01 -78.57
CA ALA A 373 -0.56 10.65 -77.66
C ALA A 373 -1.27 11.33 -76.47
N GLN A 374 -2.40 12.00 -76.71
CA GLN A 374 -3.20 12.59 -75.64
C GLN A 374 -3.84 11.52 -74.74
N GLN A 375 -4.36 10.44 -75.33
CA GLN A 375 -4.95 9.34 -74.56
C GLN A 375 -3.90 8.62 -73.70
N THR A 376 -2.67 8.46 -74.21
CA THR A 376 -1.56 7.89 -73.44
C THR A 376 -1.08 8.83 -72.34
N ALA A 377 -1.02 10.14 -72.59
CA ALA A 377 -0.74 11.14 -71.54
C ALA A 377 -1.77 11.09 -70.41
N MET A 378 -3.08 11.08 -70.72
CA MET A 378 -4.14 10.97 -69.70
C MET A 378 -4.03 9.67 -68.88
N LYS A 379 -3.73 8.54 -69.51
CA LYS A 379 -3.51 7.27 -68.80
C LYS A 379 -2.30 7.34 -67.86
N LEU A 380 -1.21 7.99 -68.30
CA LEU A 380 -0.02 8.19 -67.49
C LEU A 380 -0.28 9.14 -66.32
N GLU A 381 -1.04 10.22 -66.51
CA GLU A 381 -1.45 11.15 -65.43
C GLU A 381 -2.23 10.43 -64.33
N VAL A 382 -3.24 9.62 -64.71
CA VAL A 382 -3.99 8.81 -63.73
C VAL A 382 -3.08 7.81 -63.01
N SER A 383 -2.11 7.22 -63.72
CA SER A 383 -1.14 6.31 -63.11
C SER A 383 -0.22 7.03 -62.12
N ILE A 384 0.23 8.25 -62.45
CA ILE A 384 1.07 9.08 -61.58
C ILE A 384 0.28 9.51 -60.34
N ALA A 385 -0.95 10.00 -60.50
CA ALA A 385 -1.81 10.39 -59.39
C ALA A 385 -2.07 9.21 -58.42
N ASN A 386 -2.37 8.03 -58.94
CA ASN A 386 -2.56 6.84 -58.12
C ASN A 386 -1.28 6.39 -57.41
N ARG A 387 -0.10 6.57 -58.02
CA ARG A 387 1.19 6.26 -57.38
C ARG A 387 1.58 7.30 -56.34
N ALA A 388 1.27 8.57 -56.57
CA ALA A 388 1.48 9.65 -55.61
C ALA A 388 0.65 9.45 -54.34
N SER A 389 -0.66 9.17 -54.48
CA SER A 389 -1.53 8.87 -53.34
C SER A 389 -1.03 7.67 -52.52
N LYS A 390 -0.59 6.59 -53.18
CA LYS A 390 0.01 5.45 -52.46
C LYS A 390 1.30 5.82 -51.72
N ALA A 391 2.12 6.70 -52.30
CA ALA A 391 3.34 7.15 -51.65
C ALA A 391 3.03 8.03 -50.44
N GLU A 392 1.99 8.87 -50.49
CA GLU A 392 1.50 9.66 -49.37
C GLU A 392 0.99 8.77 -48.23
N ASP A 393 0.18 7.74 -48.55
CA ASP A 393 -0.32 6.77 -47.55
C ASP A 393 0.85 6.09 -46.82
N GLU A 394 1.86 5.61 -47.57
CA GLU A 394 3.06 4.99 -46.98
C GLU A 394 3.85 5.98 -46.11
N LEU A 395 3.93 7.25 -46.51
CA LEU A 395 4.62 8.30 -45.77
C LEU A 395 3.87 8.65 -44.47
N GLU A 396 2.54 8.67 -44.49
CA GLU A 396 1.71 8.83 -43.30
C GLU A 396 1.92 7.67 -42.32
N THR A 397 1.94 6.42 -42.80
CA THR A 397 2.23 5.26 -41.92
C THR A 397 3.62 5.34 -41.30
N TYR A 398 4.63 5.76 -42.08
CA TYR A 398 5.99 5.98 -41.60
C TYR A 398 6.05 7.07 -40.51
N THR A 399 5.38 8.21 -40.74
CA THR A 399 5.34 9.33 -39.81
C THR A 399 4.63 8.96 -38.50
N SER A 400 3.52 8.22 -38.59
CA SER A 400 2.80 7.67 -37.44
C SER A 400 3.67 6.70 -36.63
N LEU A 401 4.40 5.81 -37.30
CA LEU A 401 5.36 4.91 -36.67
C LEU A 401 6.49 5.66 -35.97
N LEU A 402 7.09 6.67 -36.61
CA LEU A 402 8.10 7.53 -35.98
C LEU A 402 7.55 8.22 -34.71
N SER A 403 6.31 8.74 -34.77
CA SER A 403 5.66 9.34 -33.62
C SER A 403 5.44 8.34 -32.50
N SER A 404 4.97 7.12 -32.80
CA SER A 404 4.74 6.07 -31.80
C SER A 404 6.03 5.63 -31.09
N LEU A 405 7.16 5.71 -31.80
CA LEU A 405 8.48 5.36 -31.30
C LEU A 405 9.21 6.54 -30.62
N ASN A 406 8.57 7.71 -30.52
CA ASN A 406 9.16 8.97 -30.05
C ASN A 406 10.46 9.31 -30.80
N MET A 407 10.50 9.05 -32.11
CA MET A 407 11.63 9.32 -33.01
C MET A 407 11.41 10.59 -33.84
N PHE A 408 10.54 11.49 -33.39
CA PHE A 408 10.39 12.82 -33.97
C PHE A 408 11.49 13.73 -33.42
N PRO A 409 12.08 14.64 -34.24
CA PRO A 409 13.09 15.56 -33.74
C PRO A 409 12.59 16.37 -32.53
N PRO A 410 13.42 16.56 -31.48
CA PRO A 410 14.79 16.07 -31.33
C PRO A 410 14.86 14.58 -30.93
N LEU A 411 15.76 13.84 -31.57
CA LEU A 411 15.97 12.42 -31.29
C LEU A 411 16.57 12.19 -29.88
N PRO A 412 16.25 11.07 -29.20
CA PRO A 412 16.86 10.73 -27.93
C PRO A 412 18.38 10.48 -28.08
N PRO A 413 19.20 10.74 -27.05
CA PRO A 413 20.59 10.29 -27.01
C PRO A 413 20.67 8.78 -27.25
N PRO A 414 21.61 8.23 -28.05
CA PRO A 414 22.88 8.79 -28.52
C PRO A 414 22.89 9.24 -30.01
N PHE A 415 21.74 9.61 -30.58
CA PHE A 415 21.68 10.12 -31.96
C PHE A 415 22.10 11.59 -32.02
N ASP A 416 22.82 11.97 -33.08
CA ASP A 416 23.26 13.35 -33.29
C ASP A 416 22.05 14.28 -33.48
N ALA A 417 22.12 15.50 -32.93
CA ALA A 417 21.02 16.47 -32.96
C ALA A 417 20.63 16.93 -34.38
N ASP A 418 21.53 16.77 -35.36
CA ASP A 418 21.34 17.15 -36.76
C ASP A 418 20.68 16.02 -37.60
N LEU A 419 20.40 14.87 -37.00
CA LEU A 419 19.76 13.76 -37.70
C LEU A 419 18.24 13.95 -37.71
N ASP A 420 17.72 14.34 -38.87
CA ASP A 420 16.30 14.45 -39.12
C ASP A 420 15.79 13.24 -39.92
N LEU A 421 14.83 12.53 -39.35
CA LEU A 421 14.17 11.36 -39.95
C LEU A 421 12.83 11.74 -40.60
N SER A 422 12.44 13.02 -40.58
CA SER A 422 11.25 13.49 -41.28
C SER A 422 11.44 13.36 -42.80
N LEU A 423 10.37 12.96 -43.47
CA LEU A 423 10.29 12.86 -44.92
C LEU A 423 9.05 13.62 -45.36
N GLU A 424 9.13 14.34 -46.48
CA GLU A 424 8.01 15.06 -47.07
C GLU A 424 7.95 14.77 -48.57
N LEU A 425 6.74 14.57 -49.11
CA LEU A 425 6.55 14.32 -50.54
C LEU A 425 6.18 15.60 -51.27
N ASN A 426 6.94 15.96 -52.31
CA ASN A 426 6.63 17.06 -53.21
C ASN A 426 6.28 16.54 -54.60
N THR A 427 4.98 16.30 -54.83
CA THR A 427 4.45 15.76 -56.10
C THR A 427 4.55 16.74 -57.28
N ALA A 428 4.83 18.02 -57.03
CA ALA A 428 4.96 19.06 -58.06
C ALA A 428 6.39 19.22 -58.61
N ALA A 429 7.37 18.47 -58.08
CA ALA A 429 8.76 18.56 -58.54
C ALA A 429 8.92 18.01 -59.96
N ALA A 430 9.57 18.78 -60.84
CA ALA A 430 9.85 18.37 -62.22
C ALA A 430 10.96 17.31 -62.32
N ASN A 431 11.83 17.26 -61.32
CA ASN A 431 12.94 16.32 -61.25
C ASN A 431 12.58 15.15 -60.32
N PRO A 432 12.69 13.88 -60.77
CA PRO A 432 12.42 12.72 -59.92
C PRO A 432 13.24 12.68 -58.62
N ALA A 433 14.42 13.31 -58.60
CA ALA A 433 15.27 13.39 -57.41
C ALA A 433 14.76 14.37 -56.34
N GLU A 434 13.89 15.30 -56.69
CA GLU A 434 13.33 16.34 -55.81
C GLU A 434 11.90 16.01 -55.33
N LEU A 435 11.36 14.86 -55.75
CA LEU A 435 10.03 14.40 -55.35
C LEU A 435 9.92 14.09 -53.85
N LEU A 436 11.03 13.75 -53.20
CA LEU A 436 11.09 13.45 -51.78
C LEU A 436 12.07 14.42 -51.10
N VAL A 437 11.53 15.24 -50.20
CA VAL A 437 12.27 16.21 -49.40
C VAL A 437 12.61 15.55 -48.06
N GLY A 438 13.90 15.52 -47.72
CA GLY A 438 14.40 14.86 -46.50
C GLY A 438 15.78 14.23 -46.72
N GLN A 439 16.30 13.56 -45.70
CA GLN A 439 17.58 12.85 -45.81
C GLN A 439 17.44 11.55 -46.64
N ASP A 440 18.54 11.09 -47.25
CA ASP A 440 18.54 9.90 -48.10
C ASP A 440 18.09 8.65 -47.32
N ILE A 441 16.98 8.03 -47.76
CA ILE A 441 16.37 6.85 -47.14
C ILE A 441 17.40 5.72 -46.97
N ARG A 442 18.23 5.49 -47.99
CA ARG A 442 19.14 4.32 -48.02
C ARG A 442 20.40 4.56 -47.21
N LYS A 443 20.94 5.78 -47.28
CA LYS A 443 22.24 6.10 -46.67
C LYS A 443 22.14 6.56 -45.22
N VAL A 444 21.02 7.20 -44.84
CA VAL A 444 20.89 7.83 -43.53
C VAL A 444 19.75 7.22 -42.71
N VAL A 445 18.52 7.30 -43.22
CA VAL A 445 17.32 6.90 -42.46
C VAL A 445 17.34 5.41 -42.09
N ARG A 446 17.59 4.53 -43.07
CA ARG A 446 17.59 3.08 -42.83
C ARG A 446 18.72 2.63 -41.88
N PRO A 447 19.98 3.06 -42.06
CA PRO A 447 21.04 2.74 -41.09
C PRO A 447 20.76 3.28 -39.67
N ALA A 448 20.19 4.48 -39.54
CA ALA A 448 19.83 5.04 -38.24
C ALA A 448 18.77 4.20 -37.51
N ILE A 449 17.71 3.79 -38.21
CA ILE A 449 16.65 2.93 -37.66
C ILE A 449 17.20 1.54 -37.29
N LEU A 450 18.09 0.98 -38.11
CA LEU A 450 18.74 -0.30 -37.81
C LEU A 450 19.62 -0.21 -36.56
N LYS A 451 20.41 0.86 -36.41
CA LYS A 451 21.21 1.14 -35.21
C LYS A 451 20.33 1.29 -33.97
N PHE A 452 19.19 1.98 -34.09
CA PHE A 452 18.22 2.09 -33.00
C PHE A 452 17.63 0.72 -32.61
N ALA A 453 17.24 -0.08 -33.60
CA ALA A 453 16.71 -1.42 -33.37
C ALA A 453 17.75 -2.34 -32.69
N GLU A 454 19.02 -2.25 -33.09
CA GLU A 454 20.12 -2.97 -32.45
C GLU A 454 20.34 -2.49 -31.01
N MET A 455 20.36 -1.19 -30.77
CA MET A 455 20.47 -0.61 -29.43
C MET A 455 19.33 -1.08 -28.50
N LYS A 456 18.09 -1.08 -28.98
CA LYS A 456 16.94 -1.58 -28.20
C LYS A 456 16.99 -3.09 -27.98
N ARG A 457 17.51 -3.86 -28.95
CA ARG A 457 17.75 -5.31 -28.77
C ARG A 457 18.81 -5.56 -27.71
N MET A 458 19.91 -4.81 -27.72
CA MET A 458 20.97 -4.90 -26.72
C MET A 458 20.46 -4.51 -25.33
N ALA A 459 19.75 -3.39 -25.20
CA ALA A 459 19.15 -2.98 -23.93
C ALA A 459 18.17 -4.03 -23.38
N ARG A 460 17.36 -4.66 -24.26
CA ARG A 460 16.48 -5.76 -23.87
C ARG A 460 17.27 -7.00 -23.41
N ALA A 461 18.37 -7.33 -24.09
CA ALA A 461 19.23 -8.45 -23.71
C ALA A 461 19.93 -8.20 -22.36
N GLU A 462 20.37 -6.98 -22.11
CA GLU A 462 20.97 -6.56 -20.84
C GLU A 462 19.96 -6.63 -19.69
N VAL A 463 18.77 -6.06 -19.86
CA VAL A 463 17.68 -6.18 -18.88
C VAL A 463 17.30 -7.65 -18.65
N GLY A 464 17.26 -8.47 -19.70
CA GLY A 464 17.02 -9.92 -19.56
C GLY A 464 18.13 -10.65 -18.82
N ALA A 465 19.40 -10.24 -18.99
CA ALA A 465 20.52 -10.81 -18.26
C ALA A 465 20.49 -10.41 -16.78
N GLU A 466 20.14 -9.16 -16.46
CA GLU A 466 19.93 -8.71 -15.07
C GLU A 466 18.75 -9.43 -14.43
N GLN A 467 17.64 -9.60 -15.16
CA GLN A 467 16.50 -10.40 -14.69
C GLN A 467 16.94 -11.82 -14.32
N LEU A 468 17.71 -12.49 -15.19
CA LEU A 468 18.23 -13.83 -14.93
C LEU A 468 19.17 -13.88 -13.72
N LYS A 469 19.99 -12.83 -13.49
CA LYS A 469 20.85 -12.76 -12.30
C LYS A 469 20.01 -12.68 -11.02
N VAL A 470 19.01 -11.79 -11.00
CA VAL A 470 18.11 -11.63 -9.85
C VAL A 470 17.33 -12.92 -9.59
N GLU A 471 16.88 -13.61 -10.64
CA GLU A 471 16.19 -14.90 -10.52
C GLU A 471 17.12 -15.98 -9.93
N ASN A 472 18.37 -16.07 -10.39
CA ASN A 472 19.36 -16.99 -9.79
C ASN A 472 19.72 -16.65 -8.33
N GLU A 473 19.72 -15.37 -7.96
CA GLU A 473 19.94 -14.94 -6.57
C GLU A 473 18.74 -15.28 -5.69
N LEU A 474 17.53 -15.15 -6.21
CA LEU A 474 16.30 -15.56 -5.54
C LEU A 474 16.29 -17.07 -5.30
N ASP A 475 16.62 -17.89 -6.30
CA ASP A 475 16.69 -19.35 -6.16
C ASP A 475 17.70 -19.78 -5.09
N LYS A 476 18.85 -19.09 -5.00
CA LYS A 476 19.84 -19.34 -3.95
C LYS A 476 19.29 -19.02 -2.58
N LEU A 477 18.67 -17.85 -2.41
CA LEU A 477 18.07 -17.44 -1.14
C LEU A 477 16.94 -18.38 -0.74
N GLU A 478 16.13 -18.85 -1.69
CA GLU A 478 15.07 -19.84 -1.43
C GLU A 478 15.67 -21.15 -0.93
N SER A 479 16.72 -21.66 -1.58
CA SER A 479 17.42 -22.86 -1.11
C SER A 479 18.08 -22.69 0.27
N GLU A 480 18.56 -21.49 0.59
CA GLU A 480 19.12 -21.18 1.92
C GLU A 480 18.03 -21.12 2.98
N CYS A 481 16.87 -20.55 2.66
CA CYS A 481 15.68 -20.53 3.52
C CYS A 481 15.17 -21.95 3.78
N GLU A 482 15.09 -22.80 2.77
CA GLU A 482 14.72 -24.22 2.94
C GLU A 482 15.70 -24.94 3.87
N ARG A 483 17.00 -24.77 3.64
CA ARG A 483 18.04 -25.37 4.51
C ARG A 483 17.97 -24.87 5.95
N LEU A 484 17.70 -23.58 6.16
CA LEU A 484 17.52 -23.03 7.50
C LEU A 484 16.22 -23.54 8.15
N GLY A 485 15.15 -23.70 7.36
CA GLY A 485 13.90 -24.31 7.81
C GLY A 485 14.11 -25.75 8.29
N GLU A 486 14.81 -26.59 7.53
CA GLU A 486 15.17 -27.96 7.94
C GLU A 486 16.00 -27.98 9.23
N ALA A 487 16.96 -27.05 9.36
CA ALA A 487 17.78 -26.92 10.57
C ALA A 487 16.96 -26.49 11.79
N ILE A 488 15.98 -25.59 11.61
CA ILE A 488 15.05 -25.20 12.67
C ILE A 488 14.20 -26.40 13.10
N GLU A 489 13.63 -27.15 12.16
CA GLU A 489 12.84 -28.34 12.49
C GLU A 489 13.67 -29.40 13.24
N GLU A 490 14.95 -29.58 12.90
CA GLU A 490 15.84 -30.48 13.62
C GLU A 490 16.12 -29.99 15.05
N LEU A 491 16.36 -28.68 15.23
CA LEU A 491 16.56 -28.08 16.54
C LEU A 491 15.29 -28.14 17.40
N GLU A 492 14.11 -27.93 16.81
CA GLU A 492 12.82 -28.07 17.49
C GLU A 492 12.60 -29.51 17.98
N ARG A 493 12.85 -30.52 17.13
CA ARG A 493 12.78 -31.93 17.56
C ARG A 493 13.75 -32.24 18.69
N ASN A 494 14.97 -31.70 18.62
CA ASN A 494 15.96 -31.89 19.68
C ASN A 494 15.54 -31.21 20.99
N ALA A 495 14.94 -30.02 20.91
CA ALA A 495 14.42 -29.31 22.07
C ALA A 495 13.22 -30.05 22.69
N GLU A 496 12.29 -30.56 21.88
CA GLU A 496 11.18 -31.41 22.33
C GLU A 496 11.69 -32.65 23.06
N HIS A 497 12.67 -33.36 22.48
CA HIS A 497 13.26 -34.54 23.09
C HIS A 497 13.96 -34.23 24.42
N VAL A 498 14.70 -33.11 24.51
CA VAL A 498 15.33 -32.68 25.77
C VAL A 498 14.28 -32.29 26.81
N SER A 499 13.17 -31.66 26.39
CA SER A 499 12.06 -31.33 27.27
C SER A 499 11.39 -32.58 27.83
N GLU A 500 11.15 -33.59 26.98
CA GLU A 500 10.59 -34.89 27.41
C GLU A 500 11.51 -35.57 28.43
N GLN A 501 12.82 -35.57 28.20
CA GLN A 501 13.80 -36.07 29.17
C GLN A 501 13.79 -35.31 30.50
N ALA A 502 13.62 -33.99 30.45
CA ALA A 502 13.54 -33.16 31.65
C ALA A 502 12.26 -33.46 32.46
N ASP A 503 11.13 -33.66 31.78
CA ASP A 503 9.87 -34.04 32.41
C ASP A 503 9.94 -35.45 33.02
N ASP A 504 10.54 -36.42 32.33
CA ASP A 504 10.77 -37.76 32.86
C ASP A 504 11.61 -37.74 34.15
N ILE A 505 12.69 -36.97 34.17
CA ILE A 505 13.55 -36.79 35.36
C ILE A 505 12.77 -36.12 36.48
N LYS A 506 11.97 -35.09 36.17
CA LYS A 506 11.16 -34.36 37.14
C LYS A 506 10.10 -35.27 37.75
N GLU A 507 9.42 -36.09 36.95
CA GLU A 507 8.47 -37.08 37.45
C GLU A 507 9.14 -38.14 38.32
N ALA A 508 10.30 -38.66 37.89
CA ALA A 508 11.08 -39.61 38.68
C ALA A 508 11.49 -39.01 40.03
N SER A 509 12.03 -37.79 40.02
CA SER A 509 12.39 -37.06 41.23
C SER A 509 11.18 -36.78 42.13
N SER A 510 10.02 -36.45 41.56
CA SER A 510 8.80 -36.23 42.33
C SER A 510 8.28 -37.54 42.96
N ARG A 511 8.37 -38.66 42.24
CA ARG A 511 8.03 -39.99 42.76
C ARG A 511 8.94 -40.38 43.91
N ASP A 512 10.26 -40.20 43.77
CA ASP A 512 11.23 -40.49 44.81
C ASP A 512 11.02 -39.59 46.04
N ALA A 513 10.74 -38.30 45.85
CA ALA A 513 10.40 -37.39 46.94
C ALA A 513 9.13 -37.83 47.70
N MET A 514 8.10 -38.31 46.98
CA MET A 514 6.88 -38.81 47.61
C MET A 514 7.13 -40.10 48.41
N ILE A 515 7.94 -41.02 47.89
CA ILE A 515 8.33 -42.24 48.62
C ILE A 515 9.12 -41.87 49.88
N SER A 516 10.13 -40.99 49.74
CA SER A 516 10.96 -40.54 50.87
C SER A 516 10.13 -39.81 51.93
N ALA A 517 9.19 -38.95 51.54
CA ALA A 517 8.25 -38.30 52.46
C ALA A 517 7.37 -39.32 53.20
N GLY A 518 6.88 -40.34 52.51
CA GLY A 518 6.10 -41.42 53.12
C GLY A 518 6.90 -42.27 54.11
N GLU A 519 8.20 -42.50 53.84
CA GLU A 519 9.11 -43.16 54.79
C GLU A 519 9.41 -42.28 56.00
N ALA A 520 9.65 -40.98 55.79
CA ALA A 520 9.84 -40.01 56.87
C ALA A 520 8.61 -39.99 57.81
N GLU A 521 7.39 -39.97 57.26
CA GLU A 521 6.17 -40.00 58.06
C GLU A 521 6.02 -41.31 58.86
N LYS A 522 6.44 -42.45 58.28
CA LYS A 522 6.49 -43.73 59.03
C LYS A 522 7.46 -43.65 60.20
N PHE A 523 8.66 -43.11 59.97
CA PHE A 523 9.66 -42.94 61.04
C PHE A 523 9.20 -41.94 62.10
N GLU A 524 8.52 -40.86 61.73
CA GLU A 524 7.92 -39.91 62.68
C GLU A 524 6.84 -40.58 63.53
N ARG A 525 5.96 -41.39 62.92
CA ARG A 525 4.96 -42.18 63.66
C ARG A 525 5.60 -43.18 64.62
N GLU A 526 6.68 -43.84 64.20
CA GLU A 526 7.41 -44.77 65.06
C GLU A 526 8.13 -44.06 66.21
N LEU A 527 8.78 -42.92 65.95
CA LEU A 527 9.38 -42.06 66.97
C LEU A 527 8.33 -41.55 67.96
N ALA A 528 7.17 -41.10 67.49
CA ALA A 528 6.07 -40.70 68.35
C ALA A 528 5.57 -41.86 69.23
N ARG A 529 5.47 -43.08 68.68
CA ARG A 529 5.12 -44.28 69.43
C ARG A 529 6.15 -44.60 70.51
N VAL A 530 7.44 -44.61 70.16
CA VAL A 530 8.54 -44.85 71.12
C VAL A 530 8.55 -43.79 72.21
N ARG A 531 8.37 -42.51 71.85
CA ARG A 531 8.29 -41.39 72.79
C ARG A 531 7.12 -41.53 73.77
N ASN A 532 5.94 -41.90 73.27
CA ASN A 532 4.76 -42.15 74.10
C ASN A 532 4.96 -43.38 75.01
N LEU A 533 5.62 -44.44 74.52
CA LEU A 533 5.92 -45.62 75.32
C LEU A 533 6.95 -45.31 76.43
N ALA A 534 7.96 -44.48 76.14
CA ALA A 534 8.94 -44.00 77.11
C ALA A 534 8.31 -43.08 78.17
N LEU A 535 7.37 -42.21 77.78
CA LEU A 535 6.60 -41.38 78.72
C LEU A 535 5.71 -42.23 79.63
N SER A 536 5.02 -43.22 79.06
CA SER A 536 4.17 -44.17 79.80
C SER A 536 4.97 -45.01 80.79
N SER A 537 6.08 -45.60 80.36
CA SER A 537 6.95 -46.39 81.24
C SER A 537 7.59 -45.51 82.32
N GLY A 538 8.00 -44.28 81.99
CA GLY A 538 8.49 -43.29 82.95
C GLY A 538 7.45 -42.90 84.01
N LEU A 539 6.17 -42.74 83.62
CA LEU A 539 5.06 -42.50 84.55
C LEU A 539 4.81 -43.71 85.46
N GLY A 540 4.88 -44.94 84.93
CA GLY A 540 4.74 -46.17 85.70
C GLY A 540 5.86 -46.38 86.73
N VAL A 541 7.10 -46.08 86.36
CA VAL A 541 8.24 -46.13 87.31
C VAL A 541 8.09 -45.05 88.38
N ARG A 542 7.62 -43.85 88.01
CA ARG A 542 7.41 -42.75 88.96
C ARG A 542 6.30 -43.06 89.97
N THR A 543 5.20 -43.69 89.56
CA THR A 543 4.14 -44.11 90.49
C THR A 543 4.58 -45.26 91.39
N GLN A 544 5.36 -46.22 90.87
CA GLN A 544 5.97 -47.28 91.68
C GLN A 544 6.95 -46.71 92.72
N LEU A 545 7.76 -45.72 92.35
CA LEU A 545 8.67 -45.03 93.26
C LEU A 545 7.91 -44.33 94.39
N GLN A 546 6.81 -43.61 94.06
CA GLN A 546 5.98 -42.97 95.08
C GLN A 546 5.34 -44.00 96.02
N ALA A 547 4.81 -45.11 95.49
CA ALA A 547 4.23 -46.18 96.31
C ALA A 547 5.27 -46.80 97.26
N ALA A 548 6.49 -47.06 96.79
CA ALA A 548 7.59 -47.56 97.61
C ALA A 548 8.00 -46.56 98.71
N GLN A 549 8.02 -45.26 98.41
CA GLN A 549 8.29 -44.21 99.40
C GLN A 549 7.21 -44.14 100.49
N PHE A 550 5.93 -44.29 100.12
CA PHE A 550 4.84 -44.36 101.10
C PHE A 550 4.95 -45.61 101.99
N ALA A 551 5.23 -46.78 101.41
CA ALA A 551 5.41 -48.02 102.17
C ALA A 551 6.60 -47.95 103.14
N ALA A 552 7.71 -47.32 102.73
CA ALA A 552 8.86 -47.12 103.60
C ALA A 552 8.52 -46.23 104.82
N ARG A 553 7.77 -45.14 104.61
CA ARG A 553 7.28 -44.27 105.70
C ARG A 553 6.34 -45.02 106.65
N GLU A 554 5.42 -45.81 106.11
CA GLU A 554 4.50 -46.61 106.93
C GLU A 554 5.25 -47.63 107.81
N GLN A 555 6.31 -48.23 107.28
CA GLN A 555 7.15 -49.16 108.05
C GLN A 555 7.95 -48.44 109.13
N GLU A 556 8.45 -47.23 108.86
CA GLU A 556 9.14 -46.39 109.84
C GLU A 556 8.20 -46.00 111.01
N ASP A 557 6.96 -45.62 110.71
CA ASP A 557 5.92 -45.37 111.71
C ASP A 557 5.59 -46.62 112.54
N ARG A 558 5.58 -47.80 111.90
CA ARG A 558 5.35 -49.07 112.58
C ARG A 558 6.47 -49.44 113.55
N ILE A 559 7.73 -49.21 113.15
CA ILE A 559 8.91 -49.40 114.01
C ILE A 559 8.84 -48.45 115.22
N ASN A 560 8.43 -47.19 115.01
CA ASN A 560 8.31 -46.22 116.08
C ASN A 560 7.22 -46.61 117.10
N ARG A 561 6.07 -47.14 116.65
CA ARG A 561 5.03 -47.68 117.54
C ARG A 561 5.53 -48.85 118.38
N LEU A 562 6.20 -49.83 117.75
CA LEU A 562 6.76 -50.99 118.45
C LEU A 562 7.83 -50.57 119.46
N LYS A 563 8.68 -49.59 119.13
CA LYS A 563 9.63 -49.00 120.10
C LYS A 563 8.90 -48.43 121.32
N GLN A 564 7.81 -47.70 121.12
CA GLN A 564 7.02 -47.10 122.20
C GLN A 564 6.36 -48.16 123.09
N GLU A 565 5.80 -49.23 122.50
CA GLU A 565 5.25 -50.37 123.24
C GLU A 565 6.32 -51.09 124.06
N THR A 566 7.52 -51.28 123.49
CA THR A 566 8.64 -51.94 124.19
C THR A 566 9.13 -51.10 125.37
N ILE A 567 9.25 -49.77 125.18
CA ILE A 567 9.61 -48.84 126.27
C ILE A 567 8.56 -48.90 127.38
N SER A 568 7.27 -48.91 127.02
CA SER A 568 6.18 -49.00 128.00
C SER A 568 6.23 -50.32 128.80
N ALA A 569 6.48 -51.45 128.12
CA ALA A 569 6.62 -52.76 128.77
C ALA A 569 7.85 -52.83 129.71
N VAL A 570 8.97 -52.19 129.35
CA VAL A 570 10.16 -52.10 130.22
C VAL A 570 9.87 -51.27 131.46
N VAL A 571 9.17 -50.13 131.33
CA VAL A 571 8.76 -49.30 132.48
C VAL A 571 7.80 -50.06 133.39
N GLN A 572 6.84 -50.79 132.82
CA GLN A 572 5.91 -51.61 133.58
C GLN A 572 6.64 -52.70 134.36
N ASN A 573 7.52 -53.47 133.72
CA ASN A 573 8.34 -54.48 134.41
C ASN A 573 9.25 -53.87 135.48
N GLY A 574 9.83 -52.69 135.22
CA GLY A 574 10.59 -51.94 136.24
C GLY A 574 9.75 -51.59 137.47
N SER A 575 8.49 -51.20 137.27
CA SER A 575 7.55 -50.92 138.38
C SER A 575 7.19 -52.18 139.17
N HIS A 576 7.04 -53.34 138.51
CA HIS A 576 6.82 -54.62 139.19
C HIS A 576 8.01 -55.03 140.06
N ILE A 577 9.24 -54.81 139.59
CA ILE A 577 10.46 -55.10 140.36
C ILE A 577 10.61 -54.14 141.55
N ALA A 578 10.28 -52.85 141.39
CA ALA A 578 10.29 -51.89 142.48
C ALA A 578 9.26 -52.24 143.57
N ASN A 579 8.02 -52.59 143.18
CA ASN A 579 6.98 -53.02 144.10
C ASN A 579 7.34 -54.34 144.82
N TRP A 580 8.03 -55.27 144.14
CA TRP A 580 8.52 -56.50 144.74
C TRP A 580 9.62 -56.22 145.78
N LYS A 581 10.54 -55.29 145.47
CA LYS A 581 11.57 -54.83 146.42
C LYS A 581 10.94 -54.20 147.67
N ASP A 582 9.94 -53.34 147.51
CA ASP A 582 9.25 -52.72 148.64
C ASP A 582 8.49 -53.74 149.50
N SER A 583 7.92 -54.77 148.88
CA SER A 583 7.27 -55.88 149.59
C SER A 583 8.27 -56.70 150.43
N ILE A 584 9.46 -56.99 149.88
CA ILE A 584 10.53 -57.68 150.63
C ILE A 584 11.08 -56.80 151.75
N ALA A 585 11.24 -55.49 151.52
CA ALA A 585 11.68 -54.55 152.54
C ALA A 585 10.70 -54.48 153.72
N LYS A 586 9.39 -54.52 153.45
CA LYS A 586 8.34 -54.64 154.48
C LYS A 586 8.45 -55.95 155.26
N HIS A 587 8.59 -57.09 154.58
CA HIS A 587 8.74 -58.38 155.26
C HIS A 587 10.02 -58.46 156.12
N LEU A 588 11.12 -57.84 155.70
CA LEU A 588 12.35 -57.75 156.53
C LEU A 588 12.18 -56.79 157.73
N SER A 589 11.39 -55.73 157.59
CA SER A 589 11.02 -54.85 158.70
C SER A 589 10.15 -55.57 159.74
N ASP A 590 9.21 -56.40 159.29
CA ASP A 590 8.32 -57.15 160.18
C ASP A 590 9.07 -58.26 160.93
N VAL A 591 10.06 -58.91 160.30
CA VAL A 591 10.95 -59.88 160.98
C VAL A 591 11.86 -59.18 162.01
N ARG A 592 12.31 -57.95 161.72
CA ARG A 592 13.09 -57.15 162.70
C ARG A 592 12.24 -56.74 163.90
N ALA A 593 10.98 -56.35 163.68
CA ALA A 593 10.06 -55.98 164.76
C ALA A 593 9.68 -57.16 165.65
N CYS A 594 9.62 -58.39 165.11
CA CYS A 594 9.40 -59.60 165.91
C CYS A 594 10.63 -60.02 166.73
N ALA A 595 11.85 -59.68 166.31
CA ALA A 595 13.07 -59.99 167.05
C ALA A 595 13.35 -59.00 168.20
N GLU A 596 12.83 -57.77 168.13
CA GLU A 596 12.99 -56.75 169.18
C GLU A 596 11.89 -56.82 170.27
N ALA A 597 10.94 -57.76 170.17
CA ALA A 597 9.85 -57.98 171.14
C ALA A 597 10.13 -59.11 172.17
N GLU A 598 11.29 -59.78 172.11
CA GLU A 598 11.72 -60.79 173.10
C GLU A 598 12.66 -60.25 174.20
N GLU A 599 12.90 -58.93 174.25
CA GLU A 599 13.57 -58.25 175.37
C GLU A 599 12.66 -57.19 176.01
N SER A 600 11.58 -57.62 176.69
CA SER A 600 10.95 -56.96 177.86
C SER A 600 9.88 -57.81 178.50
#